data_AF-A0AAD4W9T6-F1
#
_entry.id   AF-A0AAD4W9T6-F1
#
_cell.length_a   1.000
_cell.length_b   1.000
_cell.length_c   1.000
_cell.angle_alpha   90.00
_cell.angle_beta   90.00
_cell.angle_gamma   90.00
#
_symmetry.space_group_name_H-M   'P 1'
#
loop_
_entity.id
_entity.type
_entity.pdbx_description
1 polymer ?
#
loop_
_entity_poly.entity_id
_entity_poly.type
_entity_poly.pdbx_seq_one_letter_code
_entity_poly.pdbx_strand_id
1 'polypeptide(L)'
;MQVVSAKDKNPIVSNMGFYGVIQEIWDLDYQKFRIPVLRCDRIDNTSGLVVDELGFTLVDLSKIRHRNDQFVMASQVKRVFFVDDPMHRGWSVVLSISNSEYNDVTGDDVLGDIRIECEPFTRGIPNIDTFDDLVGEFGSENIRDGCEDIWID
;
A
#
# COMPACT_ATOMS: atom_id res chain seq x y z
N MET A 1 6.60 2.05 6.87
CA MET A 1 8.07 2.09 7.05
C MET A 1 8.35 2.94 8.27
N GLN A 2 9.19 2.47 9.19
CA GLN A 2 9.59 3.20 10.39
C GLN A 2 11.09 3.47 10.25
N VAL A 3 11.49 4.74 10.22
CA VAL A 3 12.91 5.12 10.22
C VAL A 3 13.23 5.61 11.62
N VAL A 4 14.02 4.83 12.35
CA VAL A 4 14.44 5.15 13.71
C VAL A 4 15.96 5.04 13.76
N SER A 5 16.60 6.02 14.39
CA SER A 5 18.02 5.91 14.72
C SER A 5 18.16 5.03 15.96
N ALA A 6 19.19 4.17 16.01
CA ALA A 6 19.48 3.34 17.19
C ALA A 6 19.69 4.16 18.49
N LYS A 7 19.87 5.48 18.39
CA LYS A 7 20.01 6.41 19.53
C LYS A 7 18.77 7.26 19.79
N ASP A 8 17.71 7.11 19.00
CA ASP A 8 16.48 7.87 19.15
C ASP A 8 15.67 7.33 20.34
N LYS A 9 15.46 8.17 21.34
CA LYS A 9 14.68 7.84 22.53
C LYS A 9 13.19 8.15 22.37
N ASN A 10 12.82 8.91 21.33
CA ASN A 10 11.45 9.30 21.02
C ASN A 10 11.12 8.96 19.56
N PRO A 11 11.00 7.67 19.20
CA PRO A 11 10.68 7.29 17.84
C PRO A 11 9.30 7.83 17.44
N ILE A 12 9.27 8.68 16.41
CA ILE A 12 8.02 9.16 15.82
C ILE A 12 7.58 8.15 14.76
N VAL A 13 6.50 7.43 15.04
CA VAL A 13 5.86 6.57 14.04
C VAL A 13 5.08 7.48 13.08
N SER A 14 5.63 7.71 11.90
CA SER A 14 4.95 8.41 10.81
C SER A 14 4.63 7.43 9.68
N ASN A 15 3.47 7.59 9.05
CA ASN A 15 3.12 6.82 7.85
C ASN A 15 3.92 7.38 6.66
N MET A 16 5.13 6.86 6.43
CA MET A 16 6.06 7.30 5.38
C MET A 16 5.73 6.73 3.98
N GLY A 17 4.48 6.32 3.72
CA GLY A 17 4.08 5.82 2.41
C GLY A 17 4.16 6.90 1.34
N PHE A 18 4.50 6.53 0.11
CA PHE A 18 4.49 7.42 -1.04
C PHE A 18 3.87 6.71 -2.24
N TYR A 19 3.25 7.49 -3.13
CA TYR A 19 2.88 7.03 -4.45
C TYR A 19 4.01 7.32 -5.43
N GLY A 20 4.15 6.49 -6.44
CA GLY A 20 5.14 6.72 -7.48
C GLY A 20 4.83 5.99 -8.77
N VAL A 21 5.44 6.48 -9.84
CA VAL A 21 5.35 5.90 -11.17
C VAL A 21 6.60 5.06 -11.40
N ILE A 22 6.41 3.78 -11.72
CA ILE A 22 7.53 2.89 -12.07
C ILE A 22 8.10 3.38 -13.41
N GLN A 23 9.39 3.68 -13.40
CA GLN A 23 10.15 4.05 -14.60
C GLN A 23 10.92 2.85 -15.15
N GLU A 24 11.52 2.06 -14.28
CA GLU A 24 12.32 0.89 -14.68
C GLU A 24 12.15 -0.24 -13.65
N ILE A 25 12.28 -1.48 -14.14
CA ILE A 25 12.28 -2.69 -13.33
C ILE A 25 13.65 -3.35 -13.53
N TRP A 26 14.36 -3.57 -12.43
CA TRP A 26 15.71 -4.11 -12.41
C TRP A 26 15.71 -5.42 -11.61
N ASP A 27 16.48 -6.39 -12.07
CA ASP A 27 16.80 -7.58 -11.29
C ASP A 27 18.27 -7.52 -10.88
N LEU A 28 18.53 -7.43 -9.58
CA LEU A 28 19.88 -7.54 -9.04
C LEU A 28 20.24 -9.03 -8.93
N ASP A 29 21.17 -9.48 -9.78
CA ASP A 29 21.60 -10.88 -9.83
C ASP A 29 22.84 -11.11 -8.96
N TYR A 30 22.65 -11.80 -7.84
CA TYR A 30 23.73 -12.19 -6.92
C TYR A 30 24.22 -13.63 -7.17
N GLN A 31 23.92 -14.22 -8.33
CA GLN A 31 24.18 -15.62 -8.73
C GLN A 31 23.40 -16.66 -7.92
N LYS A 32 23.28 -16.48 -6.60
CA LYS A 32 22.54 -17.37 -5.69
C LYS A 32 21.05 -17.04 -5.63
N PHE A 33 20.71 -15.76 -5.76
CA PHE A 33 19.33 -15.27 -5.75
C PHE A 33 19.25 -13.96 -6.55
N ARG A 34 18.04 -13.60 -6.94
CA ARG A 34 17.74 -12.33 -7.64
C ARG A 34 16.83 -11.49 -6.76
N ILE A 35 17.11 -10.20 -6.66
CA ILE A 35 16.24 -9.24 -5.96
C ILE A 35 15.65 -8.27 -6.99
N PRO A 36 14.31 -8.25 -7.17
CA PRO A 36 13.66 -7.26 -8.01
C PRO A 36 13.64 -5.89 -7.31
N VAL A 37 14.13 -4.87 -8.00
CA VAL A 37 14.18 -3.48 -7.56
C VAL A 37 13.50 -2.61 -8.61
N LEU A 38 12.65 -1.69 -8.15
CA LEU A 38 11.92 -0.77 -8.99
C LEU A 38 12.55 0.61 -8.88
N ARG A 39 12.81 1.26 -10.02
CA ARG A 39 13.09 2.69 -10.06
C ARG A 39 11.78 3.42 -10.24
N CYS A 40 11.39 4.24 -9.27
CA CYS A 40 10.13 4.97 -9.26
C CYS A 40 10.36 6.48 -9.12
N ASP A 41 9.58 7.26 -9.86
CA ASP A 41 9.44 8.69 -9.58
C ASP A 41 8.41 8.88 -8.47
N ARG A 42 8.87 9.39 -7.32
CA ARG A 42 8.02 9.59 -6.15
C ARG A 42 7.24 10.89 -6.25
N ILE A 43 5.93 10.81 -6.00
CA ILE A 43 5.06 11.98 -5.92
C ILE A 43 5.32 12.75 -4.64
N ASP A 44 5.22 14.08 -4.72
CA ASP A 44 5.29 14.97 -3.58
C ASP A 44 4.01 14.87 -2.74
N ASN A 45 4.10 14.18 -1.61
CA ASN A 45 2.98 14.04 -0.68
C ASN A 45 2.42 15.38 -0.15
N THR A 46 3.16 16.50 -0.21
CA THR A 46 2.66 17.80 0.27
C THR A 46 1.88 18.59 -0.77
N SER A 47 2.20 18.44 -2.06
CA SER A 47 1.58 19.26 -3.12
C SER A 47 0.90 18.44 -4.21
N GLY A 48 1.19 17.15 -4.31
CA GLY A 48 0.68 16.24 -5.33
C GLY A 48 -0.26 15.16 -4.80
N LEU A 49 -0.74 15.27 -3.56
CA LEU A 49 -1.74 14.37 -2.97
C LEU A 49 -2.85 15.15 -2.28
N VAL A 50 -4.09 14.76 -2.59
CA VAL A 50 -5.32 15.24 -1.94
C VAL A 50 -6.24 14.05 -1.74
N VAL A 51 -7.04 14.06 -0.68
CA VAL A 51 -8.18 13.16 -0.53
C VAL A 51 -9.44 13.99 -0.72
N ASP A 52 -10.31 13.57 -1.64
CA ASP A 52 -11.54 14.30 -1.92
C ASP A 52 -12.63 14.03 -0.85
N GLU A 53 -13.78 14.70 -1.02
CA GLU A 53 -14.91 14.58 -0.08
C GLU A 53 -15.53 13.17 -0.07
N LEU A 54 -15.31 12.37 -1.11
CA LEU A 54 -15.80 10.99 -1.24
C LEU A 54 -14.76 9.97 -0.73
N GLY A 55 -13.59 10.42 -0.27
CA GLY A 55 -12.52 9.59 0.26
C GLY A 55 -11.58 9.02 -0.80
N PHE A 56 -11.70 9.41 -2.06
CA PHE A 56 -10.74 8.99 -3.09
C PHE A 56 -9.42 9.73 -2.92
N THR A 57 -8.32 9.00 -3.06
CA THR A 57 -7.00 9.62 -3.14
C THR A 57 -6.77 10.10 -4.57
N LEU A 58 -6.57 11.41 -4.70
CA LEU A 58 -6.19 12.10 -5.93
C LEU A 58 -4.71 12.42 -5.91
N VAL A 59 -4.06 12.21 -7.06
CA VAL A 59 -2.64 12.40 -7.26
C VAL A 59 -2.36 13.25 -8.49
N ASP A 60 -1.52 14.27 -8.35
CA ASP A 60 -0.94 15.01 -9.47
C ASP A 60 0.42 14.38 -9.82
N LEU A 61 0.44 13.60 -10.91
CA LEU A 61 1.63 12.88 -11.37
C LEU A 61 2.76 13.79 -11.85
N SER A 62 2.49 15.09 -12.05
CA SER A 62 3.52 16.08 -12.43
C SER A 62 4.36 16.56 -11.25
N LYS A 63 3.88 16.38 -10.02
CA LYS A 63 4.53 16.86 -8.79
C LYS A 63 5.54 15.86 -8.24
N ILE A 64 6.67 15.70 -8.92
CA ILE A 64 7.73 14.77 -8.51
C ILE A 64 8.62 15.40 -7.43
N ARG A 65 8.80 14.71 -6.29
CA ARG A 65 9.48 15.26 -5.10
C ARG A 65 11.00 15.23 -5.21
N HIS A 66 11.61 14.11 -5.63
CA HIS A 66 13.07 13.94 -5.62
C HIS A 66 13.55 12.81 -6.55
N ARG A 67 14.71 13.02 -7.21
CA ARG A 67 15.38 12.05 -8.09
C ARG A 67 16.52 11.25 -7.43
N ASN A 68 16.91 11.57 -6.19
CA ASN A 68 18.11 10.99 -5.57
C ASN A 68 17.84 9.69 -4.79
N ASP A 69 16.58 9.38 -4.49
CA ASP A 69 16.17 8.14 -3.81
C ASP A 69 14.99 7.52 -4.57
N GLN A 70 15.30 6.94 -5.73
CA GLN A 70 14.30 6.42 -6.67
C GLN A 70 14.10 4.91 -6.56
N PHE A 71 14.98 4.19 -5.88
CA PHE A 71 14.93 2.72 -5.86
C PHE A 71 14.14 2.20 -4.66
N VAL A 72 13.28 1.22 -4.91
CA VAL A 72 12.49 0.52 -3.90
C VAL A 72 12.44 -0.96 -4.22
N MET A 73 12.54 -1.83 -3.22
CA MET A 73 12.39 -3.28 -3.44
C MET A 73 10.95 -3.59 -3.85
N ALA A 74 10.76 -4.46 -4.84
CA ALA A 74 9.41 -4.81 -5.30
C ALA A 74 8.57 -5.48 -4.20
N SER A 75 9.21 -6.14 -3.24
CA SER A 75 8.53 -6.74 -2.07
C SER A 75 7.95 -5.72 -1.09
N GLN A 76 8.34 -4.45 -1.18
CA GLN A 76 7.92 -3.38 -0.27
C GLN A 76 6.85 -2.46 -0.87
N VAL A 77 6.40 -2.71 -2.09
CA VAL A 77 5.40 -1.89 -2.76
C VAL A 77 4.06 -2.59 -2.87
N LYS A 78 2.97 -1.82 -2.77
CA LYS A 78 1.63 -2.26 -3.18
C LYS A 78 1.37 -1.76 -4.59
N ARG A 79 0.88 -2.63 -5.48
CA ARG A 79 0.47 -2.22 -6.83
C ARG A 79 -0.79 -1.37 -6.74
N VAL A 80 -0.78 -0.25 -7.45
CA VAL A 80 -1.93 0.64 -7.66
C VAL A 80 -1.97 1.08 -9.12
N PHE A 81 -3.11 1.63 -9.52
CA PHE A 81 -3.31 2.22 -10.84
C PHE A 81 -3.75 3.67 -10.70
N PHE A 82 -3.47 4.47 -11.72
CA PHE A 82 -3.89 5.86 -11.80
C PHE A 82 -4.85 5.99 -12.98
N VAL A 83 -6.02 6.60 -12.74
CA VAL A 83 -7.02 6.90 -13.77
C VAL A 83 -7.27 8.39 -13.77
N ASP A 84 -7.19 9.02 -14.94
CA ASP A 84 -7.44 10.46 -15.06
C ASP A 84 -8.80 10.85 -14.50
N ASP A 85 -8.82 11.90 -13.66
CA ASP A 85 -10.04 12.45 -13.12
C ASP A 85 -10.75 13.30 -14.20
N PRO A 86 -11.97 12.92 -14.63
CA PRO A 86 -12.70 13.68 -15.65
C PRO A 86 -13.14 15.07 -15.17
N MET A 87 -13.29 15.28 -13.86
CA MET A 87 -13.70 16.55 -13.25
C MET A 87 -12.50 17.47 -13.01
N HIS A 88 -11.34 16.89 -12.69
CA HIS A 88 -10.13 17.63 -12.32
C HIS A 88 -8.94 17.29 -13.22
N ARG A 89 -8.81 18.04 -14.33
CA ARG A 89 -7.67 17.88 -15.25
C ARG A 89 -6.33 18.00 -14.52
N GLY A 90 -5.42 17.07 -14.80
CA GLY A 90 -4.09 17.00 -14.18
C GLY A 90 -4.05 16.18 -12.90
N TRP A 91 -5.21 15.74 -12.39
CA TRP A 91 -5.31 14.80 -11.27
C TRP A 91 -5.71 13.42 -11.76
N SER A 92 -5.25 12.40 -11.05
CA SER A 92 -5.64 11.01 -11.27
C SER A 92 -6.12 10.39 -9.97
N VAL A 93 -7.15 9.55 -10.05
CA VAL A 93 -7.66 8.74 -8.94
C VAL A 93 -6.75 7.52 -8.76
N VAL A 94 -6.36 7.24 -7.52
CA VAL A 94 -5.64 6.01 -7.16
C VAL A 94 -6.62 4.85 -7.01
N LEU A 95 -6.41 3.79 -7.77
CA LEU A 95 -7.15 2.54 -7.66
C LEU A 95 -6.26 1.45 -7.08
N SER A 96 -6.75 0.75 -6.04
CA SER A 96 -6.11 -0.46 -5.55
C SER A 96 -6.92 -1.67 -5.98
N ILE A 97 -6.24 -2.68 -6.49
CA ILE A 97 -6.87 -3.97 -6.82
C ILE A 97 -6.41 -4.93 -5.74
N SER A 98 -7.36 -5.55 -5.03
CA SER A 98 -7.02 -6.65 -4.13
C SER A 98 -6.50 -7.80 -4.98
N ASN A 99 -5.46 -8.51 -4.51
CA ASN A 99 -5.02 -9.74 -5.15
C ASN A 99 -6.10 -10.82 -4.91
N SER A 100 -7.28 -10.68 -5.52
CA SER A 100 -8.15 -11.84 -5.71
C SER A 100 -7.36 -12.76 -6.62
N GLU A 101 -6.91 -13.89 -6.08
CA GLU A 101 -6.33 -14.96 -6.88
C GLU A 101 -7.21 -15.14 -8.11
N TYR A 102 -6.63 -14.93 -9.30
CA TYR A 102 -7.26 -15.28 -10.57
C TYR A 102 -7.46 -16.80 -10.51
N ASN A 103 -8.56 -17.25 -9.92
CA ASN A 103 -9.02 -18.60 -10.10
C ASN A 103 -9.35 -18.70 -11.60
N ASP A 104 -8.53 -19.46 -12.32
CA ASP A 104 -8.76 -19.83 -13.71
C ASP A 104 -10.02 -20.70 -13.76
N VAL A 105 -11.19 -20.06 -13.64
CA VAL A 105 -12.46 -20.68 -13.95
C VAL A 105 -12.54 -20.66 -15.46
N THR A 106 -11.96 -21.69 -16.07
CA THR A 106 -12.28 -22.09 -17.43
C THR A 106 -13.80 -22.27 -17.51
N GLY A 107 -14.50 -21.29 -18.08
CA GLY A 107 -15.94 -21.39 -18.32
C GLY A 107 -16.61 -20.03 -18.49
N ASP A 108 -16.98 -19.74 -19.74
CA ASP A 108 -18.13 -18.93 -20.18
C ASP A 108 -18.49 -17.66 -19.36
N ASP A 109 -18.27 -16.51 -20.01
CA ASP A 109 -19.19 -15.36 -19.99
C ASP A 109 -19.44 -14.59 -18.69
N VAL A 110 -18.52 -14.61 -17.73
CA VAL A 110 -18.58 -13.64 -16.62
C VAL A 110 -17.25 -12.93 -16.54
N LEU A 111 -17.28 -11.60 -16.79
CA LEU A 111 -16.21 -10.69 -16.41
C LEU A 111 -15.90 -10.96 -14.94
N GLY A 112 -14.85 -11.72 -14.66
CA GLY A 112 -14.44 -12.06 -13.30
C GLY A 112 -14.35 -10.76 -12.52
N ASP A 113 -15.10 -10.68 -11.41
CA ASP A 113 -15.25 -9.48 -10.60
C ASP A 113 -13.87 -8.95 -10.16
N ILE A 114 -13.28 -8.07 -10.97
CA ILE A 114 -12.18 -7.22 -10.54
C ILE A 114 -12.83 -6.26 -9.56
N ARG A 115 -12.84 -6.63 -8.28
CA ARG A 115 -13.21 -5.74 -7.18
C ARG A 115 -12.13 -4.66 -7.11
N ILE A 116 -12.38 -3.56 -7.80
CA ILE A 116 -11.59 -2.33 -7.68
C ILE A 116 -11.93 -1.75 -6.30
N GLU A 117 -11.07 -2.02 -5.32
CA GLU A 117 -11.19 -1.46 -3.98
C GLU A 117 -10.62 -0.03 -4.00
N CYS A 118 -11.51 0.92 -4.20
CA CYS A 118 -11.25 2.32 -3.87
C CYS A 118 -11.48 2.52 -2.38
N GLU A 119 -10.56 2.08 -1.51
CA GLU A 119 -10.68 2.13 -0.04
C GLU A 119 -11.42 3.39 0.49
N PRO A 120 -12.73 3.32 0.78
CA PRO A 120 -13.47 4.42 1.38
C PRO A 120 -13.60 4.16 2.89
N PHE A 121 -13.26 5.18 3.67
CA PHE A 121 -13.39 5.47 5.11
C PHE A 121 -14.20 4.60 6.12
N THR A 122 -14.86 3.48 5.82
CA THR A 122 -15.67 2.74 6.82
C THR A 122 -14.88 1.74 7.67
N ARG A 123 -13.63 2.06 8.05
CA ARG A 123 -12.81 1.22 8.96
C ARG A 123 -13.28 1.25 10.43
N GLY A 124 -14.51 1.70 10.69
CA GLY A 124 -15.04 1.88 12.05
C GLY A 124 -16.56 1.83 12.20
N ILE A 125 -17.32 1.38 11.19
CA ILE A 125 -18.76 1.16 11.34
C ILE A 125 -18.97 -0.34 11.60
N PRO A 126 -19.35 -0.78 12.82
CA PRO A 126 -19.70 -2.16 13.05
C PRO A 126 -20.93 -2.53 12.23
N ASN A 127 -20.90 -3.73 11.63
CA ASN A 127 -21.97 -4.28 10.82
C ASN A 127 -23.24 -4.46 11.69
N ILE A 128 -24.40 -3.99 11.22
CA ILE A 128 -25.63 -3.89 12.05
C ILE A 128 -26.43 -5.20 12.17
N ASP A 129 -25.86 -6.33 11.78
CA ASP A 129 -26.53 -7.63 11.81
C ASP A 129 -25.85 -8.62 12.77
N THR A 130 -25.79 -8.30 14.07
CA THR A 130 -25.79 -9.32 15.15
C THR A 130 -26.20 -8.67 16.47
N PHE A 131 -27.48 -8.34 16.63
CA PHE A 131 -28.09 -8.25 17.95
C PHE A 131 -28.69 -9.62 18.26
N ASP A 132 -27.85 -10.53 18.75
CA ASP A 132 -28.20 -11.55 19.74
C ASP A 132 -26.91 -12.24 20.21
N ASP A 133 -26.91 -12.63 21.48
CA ASP A 133 -25.85 -13.31 22.24
C ASP A 133 -24.83 -12.41 22.96
N LEU A 134 -25.34 -11.70 23.98
CA LEU A 134 -24.58 -11.48 25.21
C LEU A 134 -24.45 -12.80 25.98
N VAL A 135 -23.22 -13.18 26.32
CA VAL A 135 -22.72 -13.77 27.59
C VAL A 135 -21.52 -14.67 27.28
N GLY A 136 -20.32 -14.24 27.68
CA GLY A 136 -19.10 -15.04 27.60
C GLY A 136 -17.86 -14.27 28.00
N GLU A 137 -17.44 -14.44 29.23
CA GLU A 137 -16.31 -13.82 29.93
C GLU A 137 -14.95 -14.46 29.51
N PHE A 138 -13.83 -13.78 29.82
CA PHE A 138 -12.41 -14.21 29.83
C PHE A 138 -11.52 -14.03 28.58
N GLY A 139 -10.60 -13.04 28.66
CA GLY A 139 -9.17 -13.28 29.00
C GLY A 139 -8.18 -13.83 27.94
N SER A 140 -6.93 -13.35 28.06
CA SER A 140 -5.66 -13.81 27.42
C SER A 140 -5.48 -13.40 25.94
N GLU A 141 -4.50 -12.59 25.57
CA GLU A 141 -3.03 -12.78 25.47
C GLU A 141 -2.65 -12.68 23.98
N ASN A 142 -2.02 -11.57 23.59
CA ASN A 142 -1.35 -11.48 22.28
C ASN A 142 0.13 -11.15 22.53
N ILE A 143 0.86 -12.14 23.04
CA ILE A 143 2.31 -12.21 22.89
C ILE A 143 2.56 -12.93 21.57
N ARG A 144 3.21 -12.26 20.61
CA ARG A 144 3.84 -12.94 19.48
C ARG A 144 5.32 -13.06 19.79
N ASP A 145 5.73 -14.29 20.06
CA ASP A 145 7.10 -14.74 20.24
C ASP A 145 7.82 -14.81 18.87
N GLY A 146 9.14 -14.59 18.87
CA GLY A 146 10.03 -14.87 17.74
C GLY A 146 10.34 -13.73 16.78
N CYS A 147 11.26 -12.84 17.14
CA CYS A 147 12.18 -12.22 16.19
C CYS A 147 13.59 -12.54 16.68
N GLU A 148 14.16 -13.62 16.14
CA GLU A 148 15.52 -14.04 16.41
C GLU A 148 16.49 -13.08 15.71
N ASP A 149 17.29 -12.41 16.53
CA ASP A 149 18.34 -11.48 16.17
C ASP A 149 19.42 -12.16 15.31
N ILE A 150 19.66 -11.66 14.10
CA ILE A 150 20.85 -11.98 13.33
C ILE A 150 21.91 -10.92 13.67
N TRP A 151 22.88 -11.29 14.49
CA TRP A 151 24.14 -10.56 14.64
C TRP A 151 25.11 -11.03 13.55
N ILE A 152 25.73 -10.10 12.82
CA ILE A 152 26.88 -10.39 11.95
C ILE A 152 28.13 -9.91 12.68
N ASP A 153 29.10 -10.82 12.81
CA ASP A 153 30.46 -10.63 13.35
C ASP A 153 31.36 -9.87 12.36
#